data_AF-A0A5D3KC75-F1
#
_entry.id   AF-A0A5D3KC75-F1
#
_cell.length_a   1.000
_cell.length_b   1.000
_cell.length_c   1.000
_cell.angle_alpha   90.00
_cell.angle_beta   90.00
_cell.angle_gamma   90.00
#
_symmetry.space_group_name_H-M   'P 1'
#
loop_
_entity.id
_entity.type
_entity.pdbx_description
1 polymer ?
#
loop_
_entity_poly.entity_id
_entity_poly.type
_entity_poly.pdbx_seq_one_letter_code
_entity_poly.pdbx_strand_id
1 'polypeptide(L)'
;MDAFDRFWQWANKPLESLVTLPADLHRAVIELAPEDRRDRGKVNQAAARSIADYECLARQVVLASSGRSSRTVTPAGTLEATSMRPSS
;
A
#
# COMPACT_ATOMS: atom_id res chain seq x y z
N MET A 1 20.98 9.84 2.85
CA MET A 1 20.69 10.22 1.44
C MET A 1 19.22 9.95 1.20
N ASP A 2 18.43 11.00 1.08
CA ASP A 2 16.98 10.94 0.95
C ASP A 2 16.51 10.84 -0.51
N ALA A 3 15.19 10.73 -0.72
CA ALA A 3 14.61 10.56 -2.05
C ALA A 3 14.94 11.74 -2.97
N PHE A 4 14.96 12.96 -2.42
CA PHE A 4 15.37 14.15 -3.14
C PHE A 4 16.83 14.09 -3.60
N ASP A 5 17.78 13.66 -2.76
CA ASP A 5 19.19 13.54 -3.16
C ASP A 5 19.40 12.57 -4.33
N ARG A 6 18.63 11.47 -4.35
CA ARG A 6 18.66 10.48 -5.44
C ARG A 6 18.08 11.04 -6.73
N PHE A 7 16.95 11.74 -6.63
CA PHE A 7 16.36 12.44 -7.76
C PHE A 7 17.30 13.51 -8.31
N TRP A 8 17.91 14.31 -7.44
CA TRP A 8 18.82 15.38 -7.82
C TRP A 8 20.10 14.86 -8.48
N GLN A 9 20.67 13.75 -7.97
CA GLN A 9 21.80 13.09 -8.62
C GLN A 9 21.45 12.51 -9.98
N TRP A 10 20.28 11.90 -10.12
CA TRP A 10 19.82 11.40 -11.41
C TRP A 10 19.55 12.53 -12.40
N ALA A 11 18.94 13.64 -11.94
CA ALA A 11 18.61 14.78 -12.78
C ALA A 11 19.85 15.55 -13.28
N ASN A 12 20.93 15.58 -12.48
CA ASN A 12 22.18 16.26 -12.83
C ASN A 12 23.25 15.34 -13.42
N LYS A 13 22.94 14.06 -13.66
CA LYS A 13 23.94 13.13 -14.18
C LYS A 13 24.29 13.45 -15.64
N PRO A 14 25.56 13.28 -16.06
CA PRO A 14 25.91 13.27 -17.47
C PRO A 14 25.25 12.06 -18.16
N LEU A 15 24.93 12.17 -19.46
CA LEU A 15 24.24 11.11 -20.22
C LEU A 15 24.95 9.74 -20.17
N GLU A 16 26.26 9.76 -19.95
CA GLU A 16 27.13 8.58 -19.84
C GLU A 16 26.96 7.82 -18.52
N SER A 17 26.28 8.42 -17.53
CA SER A 17 26.14 7.86 -16.19
C SER A 17 24.98 6.87 -16.09
N LEU A 18 25.29 5.67 -15.62
CA LEU A 18 24.32 4.59 -15.36
C LEU A 18 23.46 4.81 -14.10
N VAL A 19 23.56 5.97 -13.43
CA VAL A 19 22.71 6.28 -12.27
C VAL A 19 21.25 6.14 -12.67
N THR A 20 20.59 5.12 -12.13
CA THR A 20 19.22 4.76 -12.48
C THR A 20 18.31 5.17 -11.33
N LEU A 21 17.23 5.89 -11.65
CA LEU A 21 16.25 6.28 -10.66
C LEU A 21 15.31 5.09 -10.39
N PRO A 22 15.04 4.73 -9.13
CA PRO A 22 14.02 3.72 -8.82
C PRO A 22 12.67 4.12 -9.45
N ALA A 23 11.97 3.15 -10.05
CA ALA A 23 10.73 3.39 -10.78
C ALA A 23 9.65 4.05 -9.91
N ASP A 24 9.54 3.62 -8.65
CA ASP A 24 8.56 4.14 -7.69
C ASP A 24 8.82 5.62 -7.39
N LEU A 25 10.10 5.98 -7.25
CA LEU A 25 10.52 7.35 -6.99
C LEU A 25 10.37 8.22 -8.24
N HIS A 26 10.66 7.70 -9.42
CA HIS A 26 10.41 8.38 -10.68
C HIS A 26 8.92 8.68 -10.85
N ARG A 27 8.05 7.72 -10.55
CA ARG A 27 6.60 7.88 -10.64
C ARG A 27 6.07 8.89 -9.63
N ALA A 28 6.48 8.78 -8.37
CA ALA A 28 6.11 9.72 -7.32
C ALA A 28 6.48 11.18 -7.67
N VAL A 29 7.62 11.39 -8.31
CA VAL A 29 8.07 12.74 -8.74
C VAL A 29 7.34 13.22 -9.99
N ILE A 30 7.00 12.34 -10.93
CA ILE A 30 6.20 12.68 -12.12
C ILE A 30 4.79 13.13 -11.75
N GLU A 31 4.20 12.51 -10.74
CA GLU A 31 2.86 12.86 -10.24
C GLU A 31 2.83 14.21 -9.50
N LEU A 32 3.99 14.71 -9.04
CA LEU A 32 4.11 16.06 -8.50
C LEU A 32 4.14 17.11 -9.62
N ALA A 33 3.59 18.30 -9.31
CA ALA A 33 3.72 19.48 -10.15
C ALA A 33 5.20 19.84 -10.36
N PRO A 34 5.62 20.33 -11.54
CA PRO A 34 7.02 20.64 -11.84
C PRO A 34 7.69 21.56 -10.81
N GLU A 35 6.94 22.51 -10.27
CA GLU A 35 7.39 23.48 -9.25
C GLU A 35 7.69 22.77 -7.93
N ASP A 36 6.89 21.78 -7.58
CA ASP A 36 6.98 21.00 -6.34
C ASP A 36 8.12 19.96 -6.38
N ARG A 37 8.62 19.61 -7.58
CA ARG A 37 9.78 18.72 -7.74
C ARG A 37 11.08 19.31 -7.21
N ARG A 38 11.13 20.64 -7.02
CA ARG A 38 12.27 21.34 -6.40
C ARG A 38 12.20 21.36 -4.87
N ASP A 39 11.04 21.04 -4.30
CA ASP A 39 10.85 21.01 -2.85
C ASP A 39 11.25 19.65 -2.29
N ARG A 40 12.31 19.65 -1.46
CA ARG A 40 12.83 18.44 -0.80
C ARG A 40 11.79 17.74 0.07
N GLY A 41 10.96 18.51 0.78
CA GLY A 41 9.91 17.97 1.64
C GLY A 41 8.82 17.26 0.82
N LYS A 42 8.34 17.91 -0.24
CA LYS A 42 7.30 17.34 -1.12
C LYS A 42 7.77 16.08 -1.83
N VAL A 43 9.00 16.07 -2.36
CA VAL A 43 9.58 14.88 -3.01
C VAL A 43 9.73 13.73 -2.02
N ASN A 44 10.24 14.00 -0.81
CA ASN A 44 10.39 12.96 0.22
C ASN A 44 9.04 12.41 0.69
N GLN A 45 8.02 13.27 0.83
CA GLN A 45 6.67 12.86 1.19
C GLN A 45 6.00 12.03 0.08
N ALA A 46 6.15 12.43 -1.18
CA ALA A 46 5.62 11.67 -2.32
C ALA A 46 6.28 10.28 -2.42
N ALA A 47 7.61 10.21 -2.23
CA ALA A 47 8.32 8.94 -2.20
C ALA A 47 7.85 8.03 -1.05
N ALA A 48 7.63 8.59 0.15
CA ALA A 48 7.12 7.84 1.29
C ALA A 48 5.71 7.27 1.05
N ARG A 49 4.83 8.04 0.39
CA ARG A 49 3.49 7.57 -0.02
C ARG A 49 3.58 6.41 -1.00
N SER A 50 4.40 6.55 -2.03
CA SER A 50 4.58 5.50 -3.03
C SER A 50 5.07 4.19 -2.41
N ILE A 51 6.04 4.24 -1.49
CA ILE A 51 6.52 3.05 -0.76
C ILE A 51 5.38 2.40 0.05
N ALA A 52 4.58 3.21 0.74
CA ALA A 52 3.44 2.70 1.51
C ALA A 52 2.37 2.03 0.62
N ASP A 53 2.15 2.55 -0.59
CA ASP A 53 1.22 1.96 -1.56
C ASP A 53 1.70 0.58 -2.02
N TYR A 54 3.00 0.40 -2.29
CA TYR A 54 3.58 -0.90 -2.62
C TYR A 54 3.54 -1.88 -1.45
N GLU A 55 3.78 -1.44 -0.21
CA GLU A 55 3.65 -2.31 0.97
C GLU A 55 2.20 -2.74 1.21
N CYS A 56 1.23 -1.85 0.96
CA CYS A 56 -0.19 -2.18 1.06
C CYS A 56 -0.60 -3.23 0.02
N LEU A 57 -0.20 -3.04 -1.24
CA LEU A 57 -0.44 -4.01 -2.31
C LEU A 57 0.26 -5.33 -2.03
N ALA A 58 1.53 -5.32 -1.60
CA ALA A 58 2.28 -6.52 -1.28
C ALA A 58 1.62 -7.30 -0.12
N ARG A 59 1.18 -6.62 0.94
CA ARG A 59 0.45 -7.25 2.05
C ARG A 59 -0.89 -7.81 1.60
N GLN A 60 -1.64 -7.08 0.77
CA GLN A 60 -2.91 -7.55 0.25
C GLN A 60 -2.75 -8.79 -0.63
N VAL A 61 -1.72 -8.83 -1.49
CA VAL A 61 -1.40 -10.00 -2.31
C VAL A 61 -1.05 -11.20 -1.43
N VAL A 62 -0.20 -11.02 -0.41
CA VAL A 62 0.12 -12.10 0.55
C VAL A 62 -1.14 -12.57 1.29
N LEU A 63 -1.98 -11.66 1.78
CA LEU A 63 -3.23 -12.00 2.47
C LEU A 63 -4.24 -12.71 1.55
N ALA A 64 -4.36 -12.29 0.29
CA ALA A 64 -5.25 -12.88 -0.70
C ALA A 64 -4.77 -14.26 -1.17
N SER A 65 -3.45 -14.45 -1.30
CA SER A 65 -2.84 -15.74 -1.65
C SER A 65 -2.75 -16.71 -0.46
N SER A 66 -2.84 -16.21 0.78
CA SER A 66 -2.88 -17.03 1.99
C SER A 66 -4.20 -17.77 2.24
N GLY A 67 -5.18 -17.66 1.31
CA GLY A 67 -6.37 -18.51 1.31
C GLY A 67 -7.12 -18.51 2.64
N ARG A 68 -7.90 -17.46 2.91
CA ARG A 68 -8.90 -17.52 4.00
C ARG A 68 -9.97 -18.55 3.60
N SER A 69 -9.75 -19.79 4.00
CA SER A 69 -10.83 -20.76 4.17
C SER A 69 -11.66 -20.27 5.35
N SER A 70 -12.64 -19.41 5.06
CA SER A 70 -13.71 -19.06 5.99
C SER A 70 -14.47 -20.34 6.28
N ARG A 71 -14.00 -21.11 7.28
CA ARG A 71 -14.78 -22.18 7.87
C ARG A 71 -16.01 -21.49 8.46
N THR A 72 -17.12 -21.53 7.73
CA THR A 72 -18.43 -21.25 8.28
C THR A 72 -18.62 -22.25 9.41
N VAL A 73 -18.48 -21.79 10.65
CA VAL A 73 -18.96 -22.53 11.81
C VAL A 73 -20.48 -22.52 11.67
N THR A 74 -21.00 -23.56 11.03
CA THR A 74 -22.41 -23.93 11.15
C THR A 74 -22.61 -24.40 12.58
N PRO A 75 -23.38 -23.71 13.44
CA PRO A 75 -23.79 -24.31 14.70
C PRO A 75 -24.78 -25.44 14.36
N ALA A 76 -24.30 -26.68 14.44
CA ALA A 76 -25.11 -27.87 14.31
C ALA A 76 -25.54 -28.35 15.72
N GLY A 77 -26.86 -28.44 15.93
CA GLY A 77 -27.51 -29.07 17.10
C GLY A 77 -27.61 -28.12 18.29
N THR A 78 -28.76 -27.94 18.95
CA THR A 78 -29.67 -29.01 19.39
C THR A 78 -31.10 -28.47 19.56
N LEU A 79 -32.04 -29.24 19.00
CA LEU A 79 -33.48 -29.22 19.28
C LEU A 79 -33.74 -29.51 20.76
N GLU A 80 -34.72 -28.83 21.38
CA GLU A 80 -35.52 -29.20 22.57
C GLU A 80 -36.02 -27.87 23.19
N ALA A 81 -37.25 -27.66 23.63
CA ALA A 81 -38.47 -28.43 23.64
C ALA A 81 -39.62 -27.42 23.92
N THR A 82 -40.84 -27.94 23.82
CA THR A 82 -42.15 -27.37 24.15
C THR A 82 -42.25 -26.46 25.40
N SER A 83 -43.39 -25.76 25.51
CA SER A 83 -43.89 -24.97 26.66
C SER A 83 -43.52 -23.47 26.57
N MET A 84 -44.44 -22.50 26.61
CA MET A 84 -45.64 -22.40 27.45
C MET A 84 -46.51 -21.23 26.92
N ARG A 85 -47.81 -21.45 26.74
CA ARG A 85 -48.81 -20.36 26.60
C ARG A 85 -48.96 -19.64 27.95
N PRO A 86 -49.13 -18.32 28.00
CA PRO A 86 -49.87 -17.68 29.08
C PRO A 86 -51.27 -17.31 28.60
N SER A 87 -52.27 -17.82 29.32
CA SER A 87 -53.63 -17.29 29.33
C SER A 87 -53.63 -15.94 30.03
N SER A 88 -54.27 -14.93 29.42
CA SER A 88 -55.18 -13.97 30.05
C SER A 88 -55.89 -13.18 28.97
#